data_AF-A0AA51M550-F1
#
_entry.id   AF-A0AA51M550-F1
#
_cell.length_a   1.000
_cell.length_b   1.000
_cell.length_c   1.000
_cell.angle_alpha   90.00
_cell.angle_beta   90.00
_cell.angle_gamma   90.00
#
_symmetry.space_group_name_H-M   'P 1'
#
loop_
_entity.id
_entity.type
_entity.pdbx_description
1 polymer ?
#
loop_
_entity_poly.entity_id
_entity_poly.type
_entity_poly.pdbx_seq_one_letter_code
_entity_poly.pdbx_strand_id
1 'polypeptide(L)'
;MDEISVLIGGKAGDGINNAGAMVAQLLNRMGYRIYLYFDYPSLIRGGHNFAIVRGSDQYIAGHRNRADFVLALNKETIDRHREKYSHETVIIFNADQMKLPGNGISVKAILSEEKAPEIMGNSAMIGAFAKAAGIEWSKVEEVFRVHMPKAPDLNLRVARKGYDVQVQIRAIGRGDNRPVALLTGNEAIGLGLVRGGLETYLSYPMTPSSSLLHFLAEQEDRFGLMVVHPENEIGVVIMALGFTYAGKRVAVGTSGGGFCLMTEGLSFAGMAELPVVFVVSQRTGPSTGLPTYTGQSELDFVRSAGQGEFPRFIVAPSDAQEALYWSAVAMNMAWKFQLPAFILPDKTLSEGTYSVDTSAVPEVPCETSPMWDGAGTYGRYTDTPSGVSPLAFPGRQGAVIKVDSYAHDESGNTTEEAEIVEMMAGKRLRKGEMLAREMEGYATVVVSGDPESGTALLCWGSTKGACDEVGARLGLRVVRPVVLTPFPADQLKRSLEGADHLIVVEENATAQLASLALLHGIAAEKKILRFDGRPFTQDDLLEKVQEAIA
;
A
#
# COMPACT_ATOMS: atom_id res chain seq x y z
N MET A 1 -16.18 -6.01 20.62
CA MET A 1 -15.31 -6.29 19.47
C MET A 1 -14.74 -7.65 19.72
N ASP A 2 -15.22 -8.63 18.98
CA ASP A 2 -14.62 -9.96 18.96
C ASP A 2 -13.44 -9.95 18.00
N GLU A 3 -12.24 -10.14 18.55
CA GLU A 3 -11.00 -10.10 17.76
C GLU A 3 -10.06 -11.24 18.13
N ILE A 4 -9.21 -11.60 17.17
CA ILE A 4 -8.21 -12.65 17.29
C ILE A 4 -6.92 -12.24 16.61
N SER A 5 -5.78 -12.59 17.22
CA SER A 5 -4.44 -12.41 16.66
C SER A 5 -3.70 -13.74 16.63
N VAL A 6 -3.30 -14.18 15.44
CA VAL A 6 -2.56 -15.43 15.22
C VAL A 6 -1.17 -15.10 14.70
N LEU A 7 -0.15 -15.45 15.47
CA LEU A 7 1.24 -15.34 15.07
C LEU A 7 1.73 -16.69 14.54
N ILE A 8 2.30 -16.71 13.34
CA ILE A 8 3.00 -17.88 12.81
C ILE A 8 4.45 -17.51 12.50
N GLY A 9 5.39 -18.33 12.95
CA GLY A 9 6.82 -18.06 12.79
C GLY A 9 7.65 -19.31 12.51
N GLY A 10 8.77 -19.12 11.82
CA GLY A 10 9.71 -20.17 11.48
C GLY A 10 10.91 -19.64 10.69
N LYS A 11 11.74 -20.55 10.15
CA LYS A 11 12.89 -20.15 9.32
C LYS A 11 12.43 -19.75 7.93
N ALA A 12 13.21 -18.89 7.26
CA ALA A 12 13.02 -18.66 5.83
C ALA A 12 13.06 -20.00 5.07
N GLY A 13 12.02 -20.26 4.26
CA GLY A 13 11.81 -21.54 3.56
C GLY A 13 10.68 -22.41 4.14
N ASP A 14 10.21 -22.16 5.37
CA ASP A 14 9.11 -22.90 5.99
C ASP A 14 7.71 -22.52 5.44
N GLY A 15 7.65 -21.64 4.43
CA GLY A 15 6.39 -21.20 3.84
C GLY A 15 5.52 -20.36 4.78
N ILE A 16 6.13 -19.56 5.67
CA ILE A 16 5.43 -18.75 6.68
C ILE A 16 4.45 -17.73 6.08
N ASN A 17 4.82 -17.05 4.99
CA ASN A 17 3.91 -16.10 4.33
C ASN A 17 2.64 -16.79 3.82
N ASN A 18 2.80 -17.92 3.11
CA ASN A 18 1.66 -18.71 2.64
C ASN A 18 0.83 -19.25 3.82
N ALA A 19 1.48 -19.69 4.89
CA ALA A 19 0.78 -20.17 6.07
C ALA A 19 -0.05 -19.08 6.75
N GLY A 20 0.49 -17.85 6.84
CA GLY A 20 -0.26 -16.67 7.26
C GLY A 20 -1.46 -16.39 6.35
N ALA A 21 -1.28 -16.43 5.03
CA ALA A 21 -2.37 -16.23 4.08
C ALA A 21 -3.47 -17.30 4.21
N MET A 22 -3.11 -18.55 4.47
CA MET A 22 -4.08 -19.63 4.73
C MET A 22 -4.86 -19.39 6.03
N VAL A 23 -4.19 -18.97 7.11
CA VAL A 23 -4.86 -18.59 8.37
C VAL A 23 -5.80 -17.40 8.13
N ALA A 24 -5.37 -16.40 7.37
CA ALA A 24 -6.19 -15.25 6.97
C ALA A 24 -7.47 -15.70 6.24
N GLN A 25 -7.36 -16.64 5.29
CA GLN A 25 -8.52 -17.18 4.58
C GLN A 25 -9.45 -17.98 5.49
N LEU A 26 -8.92 -18.76 6.44
CA LEU A 26 -9.74 -19.45 7.44
C LEU A 26 -10.55 -18.45 8.27
N LEU A 27 -9.92 -17.40 8.79
CA LEU A 27 -10.59 -16.38 9.59
C LEU A 27 -11.60 -15.56 8.76
N ASN A 28 -11.29 -15.25 7.50
CA ASN A 28 -12.23 -14.61 6.57
C ASN A 28 -13.48 -15.48 6.34
N ARG A 29 -13.32 -16.80 6.21
CA ARG A 29 -14.45 -17.76 6.13
C ARG A 29 -15.21 -17.91 7.45
N MET A 30 -14.58 -17.57 8.58
CA MET A 30 -15.24 -17.47 9.87
C MET A 30 -15.99 -16.14 10.07
N GLY A 31 -15.96 -15.24 9.08
CA GLY A 31 -16.69 -13.96 9.10
C GLY A 31 -15.93 -12.80 9.74
N TYR A 32 -14.61 -12.93 9.91
CA TYR A 32 -13.74 -11.85 10.37
C TYR A 32 -13.25 -10.98 9.22
N ARG A 33 -13.07 -9.68 9.48
CA ARG A 33 -12.25 -8.78 8.65
C ARG A 33 -10.80 -8.94 9.04
N ILE A 34 -9.95 -9.02 8.03
CA ILE A 34 -8.57 -9.48 8.19
C ILE A 34 -7.60 -8.35 7.90
N TYR A 35 -6.59 -8.27 8.75
CA TYR A 35 -5.32 -7.64 8.46
C TYR A 35 -4.19 -8.66 8.66
N LEU A 36 -3.32 -8.83 7.66
CA LEU A 36 -2.13 -9.67 7.75
C LEU A 36 -0.88 -8.81 7.57
N TYR A 37 0.01 -8.90 8.56
CA TYR A 37 1.34 -8.32 8.54
C TYR A 37 2.38 -9.42 8.36
N PHE A 38 3.32 -9.24 7.43
CA PHE A 38 4.43 -10.16 7.19
C PHE A 38 5.78 -9.45 7.40
N ASP A 39 6.59 -10.00 8.30
CA ASP A 39 7.95 -9.52 8.62
C ASP A 39 8.97 -10.59 8.21
N TYR A 40 9.96 -10.12 7.47
CA TYR A 40 11.07 -10.92 7.01
C TYR A 40 12.34 -10.05 6.93
N PRO A 41 13.51 -10.62 7.25
CA PRO A 41 14.78 -9.93 7.04
C PRO A 41 15.11 -9.88 5.55
N SER A 42 16.02 -8.99 5.17
CA SER A 42 16.61 -8.93 3.82
C SER A 42 17.58 -10.10 3.56
N LEU A 43 17.12 -11.33 3.73
CA LEU A 43 17.86 -12.59 3.55
C LEU A 43 17.02 -13.59 2.75
N ILE A 44 17.63 -14.22 1.75
CA ILE A 44 16.97 -15.25 0.92
C ILE A 44 16.89 -16.60 1.64
N ARG A 45 17.91 -16.93 2.44
CA ARG A 45 17.98 -18.17 3.23
C ARG A 45 18.44 -17.86 4.65
N GLY A 46 17.85 -18.56 5.61
CA GLY A 46 18.08 -18.29 7.02
C GLY A 46 17.33 -17.06 7.52
N GLY A 47 17.42 -16.80 8.82
CA GLY A 47 16.64 -15.77 9.48
C GLY A 47 15.26 -16.24 9.91
N HIS A 48 14.63 -15.41 10.74
CA HIS A 48 13.32 -15.64 11.33
C HIS A 48 12.27 -14.86 10.55
N ASN A 49 11.31 -15.55 9.96
CA ASN A 49 10.15 -14.95 9.30
C ASN A 49 8.93 -15.15 10.19
N PHE A 50 8.06 -14.17 10.24
CA PHE A 50 6.76 -14.33 10.90
C PHE A 50 5.65 -13.57 10.19
N ALA A 51 4.43 -14.09 10.32
CA ALA A 51 3.22 -13.39 9.96
C ALA A 51 2.35 -13.22 11.20
N ILE A 52 1.70 -12.06 11.31
CA ILE A 52 0.64 -11.78 12.29
C ILE A 52 -0.64 -11.62 11.49
N VAL A 53 -1.60 -12.50 11.74
CA VAL A 53 -2.94 -12.44 11.16
C VAL A 53 -3.90 -11.98 12.24
N ARG A 54 -4.48 -10.80 12.06
CA ARG A 54 -5.51 -10.27 12.94
C ARG A 54 -6.87 -10.39 12.26
N GLY A 55 -7.85 -10.91 12.98
CA GLY A 55 -9.25 -10.94 12.59
C GLY A 55 -10.09 -10.12 13.57
N SER A 56 -11.04 -9.33 13.07
CA SER A 56 -12.00 -8.56 13.88
C SER A 56 -13.40 -8.62 13.27
N ASP A 57 -14.44 -8.50 14.10
CA ASP A 57 -15.82 -8.33 13.64
C ASP A 57 -16.03 -7.00 12.89
N GLN A 58 -15.16 -6.02 13.14
CA GLN A 58 -15.10 -4.73 12.46
C GLN A 58 -13.92 -4.63 11.50
N TYR A 59 -13.95 -3.65 10.60
CA TYR A 59 -12.82 -3.37 9.71
C TYR A 59 -11.58 -2.97 10.52
N ILE A 60 -10.42 -3.52 10.14
CA ILE A 60 -9.12 -3.26 10.77
C ILE A 60 -8.05 -3.14 9.68
N ALA A 61 -7.04 -2.30 9.94
CA ALA A 61 -5.93 -2.05 9.02
C ALA A 61 -4.55 -2.03 9.72
N GLY A 62 -4.48 -2.57 10.93
CA GLY A 62 -3.27 -2.63 11.74
C GLY A 62 -3.21 -3.85 12.64
N HIS A 63 -2.02 -4.17 13.12
CA HIS A 63 -1.81 -5.25 14.08
C HIS A 63 -1.63 -4.72 15.51
N ARG A 64 -1.77 -5.63 16.48
CA ARG A 64 -1.53 -5.38 17.90
C ARG A 64 -0.27 -6.10 18.39
N ASN A 65 0.16 -5.83 19.61
CA ASN A 65 1.31 -6.49 20.22
C ASN A 65 0.96 -7.91 20.67
N ARG A 66 -0.23 -8.13 21.19
CA ARG A 66 -0.67 -9.43 21.75
C ARG A 66 -1.00 -10.46 20.67
N ALA A 67 -0.58 -11.71 20.90
CA ALA A 67 -1.01 -12.89 20.13
C ALA A 67 -1.93 -13.80 20.99
N ASP A 68 -3.06 -14.22 20.42
CA ASP A 68 -3.96 -15.21 21.03
C ASP A 68 -3.50 -16.64 20.74
N PHE A 69 -3.04 -16.86 19.51
CA PHE A 69 -2.46 -18.14 19.07
C PHE A 69 -1.07 -17.92 18.52
N VAL A 70 -0.15 -18.84 18.84
CA VAL A 70 1.21 -18.86 18.32
C VAL A 70 1.48 -20.21 17.69
N LEU A 71 1.78 -20.21 16.39
CA LEU A 71 2.18 -21.38 15.61
C LEU A 71 3.69 -21.32 15.42
N ALA A 72 4.42 -22.01 16.30
CA ALA A 72 5.88 -21.97 16.32
C ALA A 72 6.48 -23.19 15.60
N LEU A 73 7.02 -22.98 14.41
CA LEU A 73 7.72 -24.04 13.66
C LEU A 73 9.13 -24.28 14.19
N ASN A 74 9.73 -23.29 14.86
CA ASN A 74 11.06 -23.38 15.47
C ASN A 74 11.11 -22.71 16.85
N LYS A 75 12.16 -23.01 17.63
CA LYS A 75 12.34 -22.44 18.97
C LYS A 75 12.51 -20.91 18.95
N GLU A 76 13.15 -20.38 17.90
CA GLU A 76 13.37 -18.94 17.74
C GLU A 76 12.05 -18.15 17.71
N THR A 77 10.97 -18.71 17.17
CA THR A 77 9.63 -18.11 17.21
C THR A 77 9.16 -17.88 18.66
N ILE A 78 9.42 -18.84 19.55
CA ILE A 78 9.03 -18.76 20.96
C ILE A 78 9.85 -17.70 21.70
N ASP A 79 11.15 -17.67 21.44
CA ASP A 79 12.06 -16.81 22.18
C ASP A 79 11.93 -15.34 21.73
N ARG A 80 11.75 -15.07 20.43
CA ARG A 80 11.68 -13.71 19.88
C ARG A 80 10.38 -12.96 20.13
N HIS A 81 9.28 -13.68 20.33
CA HIS A 81 7.94 -13.07 20.43
C HIS A 81 7.39 -13.16 21.84
N ARG A 82 8.25 -13.38 22.84
CA ARG A 82 7.83 -13.64 24.23
C ARG A 82 7.04 -12.47 24.81
N GLU A 83 7.37 -11.23 24.43
CA GLU A 83 6.62 -10.04 24.85
C GLU A 83 5.19 -9.99 24.31
N LYS A 84 4.87 -10.77 23.28
CA LYS A 84 3.52 -10.86 22.70
C LYS A 84 2.61 -11.84 23.43
N TYR A 85 3.14 -12.59 24.41
CA TYR A 85 2.43 -13.67 25.08
C TYR A 85 1.72 -13.20 26.34
N SER A 86 0.55 -13.78 26.58
CA SER A 86 -0.24 -13.64 27.80
C SER A 86 -0.49 -15.02 28.40
N HIS A 87 -1.02 -15.08 29.62
CA HIS A 87 -1.43 -16.34 30.25
C HIS A 87 -2.56 -17.06 29.47
N GLU A 88 -3.27 -16.35 28.59
CA GLU A 88 -4.33 -16.88 27.72
C GLU A 88 -3.84 -17.26 26.31
N THR A 89 -2.55 -17.05 26.01
CA THR A 89 -1.99 -17.32 24.69
C THR A 89 -1.83 -18.83 24.48
N VAL A 90 -2.45 -19.37 23.43
CA VAL A 90 -2.36 -20.78 23.05
C VAL A 90 -1.16 -20.98 22.13
N ILE A 91 -0.14 -21.68 22.62
CA ILE A 91 1.06 -22.00 21.84
C ILE A 91 0.94 -23.41 21.27
N ILE A 92 0.99 -23.51 19.94
CA ILE A 92 1.09 -24.76 19.18
C ILE A 92 2.48 -24.79 18.57
N PHE A 93 3.25 -25.84 18.83
CA PHE A 93 4.65 -25.87 18.45
C PHE A 93 5.06 -27.18 17.81
N ASN A 94 6.08 -27.11 16.95
CA ASN A 94 6.72 -28.29 16.40
C ASN A 94 7.58 -28.99 17.47
N ALA A 95 7.09 -30.12 17.98
CA ALA A 95 7.75 -30.91 19.04
C ALA A 95 9.09 -31.53 18.59
N ASP A 96 9.35 -31.59 17.29
CA ASP A 96 10.63 -32.08 16.76
C ASP A 96 11.75 -31.03 16.87
N GLN A 97 11.40 -29.74 17.00
CA GLN A 97 12.33 -28.61 17.04
C GLN A 97 12.53 -28.05 18.45
N MET A 98 11.60 -28.33 19.38
CA MET A 98 11.66 -27.84 20.75
C MET A 98 10.90 -28.75 21.71
N LYS A 99 11.31 -28.73 22.99
CA LYS A 99 10.62 -29.43 24.07
C LYS A 99 10.00 -28.41 25.01
N LEU A 100 8.68 -28.27 24.92
CA LEU A 100 7.87 -27.43 25.80
C LEU A 100 6.71 -28.28 26.34
N PRO A 101 6.16 -27.97 27.53
CA PRO A 101 4.90 -28.56 27.97
C PRO A 101 3.74 -28.06 27.08
N GLY A 102 2.73 -28.89 26.87
CA GLY A 102 1.49 -28.50 26.19
C GLY A 102 1.38 -29.00 24.74
N ASN A 103 0.98 -28.11 23.82
CA ASN A 103 0.35 -28.46 22.55
C ASN A 103 1.35 -28.72 21.41
N GLY A 104 2.33 -29.59 21.67
CA GLY A 104 3.34 -29.97 20.69
C GLY A 104 2.81 -31.00 19.67
N ILE A 105 3.14 -30.83 18.39
CA ILE A 105 2.89 -31.83 17.34
C ILE A 105 4.20 -32.32 16.73
N SER A 106 4.31 -33.62 16.43
CA SER A 106 5.47 -34.16 15.68
C SER A 106 5.21 -33.98 14.18
N VAL A 107 5.69 -32.86 13.63
CA VAL A 107 5.58 -32.53 12.21
C VAL A 107 6.34 -33.56 11.36
N LYS A 108 7.52 -34.00 11.79
CA LYS A 108 8.34 -34.98 11.09
C LYS A 108 7.64 -36.33 10.95
N ALA A 109 6.94 -36.78 12.00
CA ALA A 109 6.17 -38.03 11.93
C ALA A 109 5.04 -37.92 10.90
N ILE A 110 4.28 -36.83 10.93
CA ILE A 110 3.20 -36.56 9.96
C ILE A 110 3.72 -36.53 8.53
N LEU A 111 4.79 -35.77 8.28
CA LEU A 111 5.36 -35.64 6.94
C LEU A 111 5.94 -36.96 6.42
N SER A 112 6.56 -37.76 7.30
CA SER A 112 7.10 -39.07 6.93
C SER A 112 6.00 -40.07 6.57
N GLU A 113 4.87 -40.06 7.29
CA GLU A 113 3.74 -40.93 7.01
C GLU A 113 3.12 -40.61 5.64
N GLU A 114 2.92 -39.32 5.35
CA GLU A 114 2.32 -38.85 4.09
C GLU A 114 3.30 -38.76 2.91
N LYS A 115 4.61 -39.00 3.16
CA LYS A 115 5.70 -38.78 2.19
C LYS A 115 5.70 -37.36 1.63
N ALA A 116 5.44 -36.38 2.50
CA ALA A 116 5.32 -34.97 2.15
C ALA A 116 6.65 -34.22 2.32
N PRO A 117 6.91 -33.18 1.49
CA PRO A 117 8.11 -32.35 1.62
C PRO A 117 8.09 -31.50 2.91
N GLU A 118 9.27 -31.11 3.40
CA GLU A 118 9.45 -30.37 4.67
C GLU A 118 8.59 -29.11 4.77
N ILE A 119 8.44 -28.37 3.67
CA ILE A 119 7.65 -27.13 3.61
C ILE A 119 6.17 -27.33 3.98
N MET A 120 5.61 -28.53 3.77
CA MET A 120 4.21 -28.84 4.14
C MET A 120 4.02 -29.01 5.66
N GLY A 121 5.10 -28.91 6.45
CA GLY A 121 4.98 -28.82 7.90
C GLY A 121 4.09 -27.66 8.34
N ASN A 122 4.03 -26.57 7.56
CA ASN A 122 3.11 -25.48 7.79
C ASN A 122 1.63 -25.91 7.70
N SER A 123 1.27 -26.80 6.78
CA SER A 123 -0.08 -27.37 6.63
C SER A 123 -0.48 -28.18 7.87
N ALA A 124 0.44 -28.96 8.44
CA ALA A 124 0.20 -29.66 9.70
C ALA A 124 -0.05 -28.69 10.87
N MET A 125 0.74 -27.61 10.96
CA MET A 125 0.56 -26.57 11.98
C MET A 125 -0.78 -25.84 11.84
N ILE A 126 -1.22 -25.54 10.60
CA ILE A 126 -2.52 -24.92 10.33
C ILE A 126 -3.67 -25.85 10.73
N GLY A 127 -3.57 -27.14 10.41
CA GLY A 127 -4.55 -28.14 10.82
C GLY A 127 -4.68 -28.24 12.34
N ALA A 128 -3.54 -28.29 13.05
CA ALA A 128 -3.50 -28.28 14.51
C ALA A 128 -4.12 -26.99 15.09
N PHE A 129 -3.81 -25.84 14.50
CA PHE A 129 -4.43 -24.57 14.85
C PHE A 129 -5.95 -24.60 14.67
N ALA A 130 -6.44 -25.05 13.52
CA ALA A 130 -7.88 -25.10 13.26
C ALA A 130 -8.60 -25.93 14.31
N LYS A 131 -8.07 -27.10 14.69
CA LYS A 131 -8.64 -27.93 15.75
C LYS A 131 -8.59 -27.23 17.12
N ALA A 132 -7.44 -26.67 17.48
CA ALA A 132 -7.25 -25.96 18.74
C ALA A 132 -8.19 -24.75 18.90
N ALA A 133 -8.44 -24.06 17.78
CA ALA A 133 -9.32 -22.91 17.66
C ALA A 133 -10.82 -23.29 17.56
N GLY A 134 -11.17 -24.58 17.46
CA GLY A 134 -12.56 -25.02 17.27
C GLY A 134 -13.12 -24.71 15.88
N ILE A 135 -12.27 -24.58 14.85
CA ILE A 135 -12.69 -24.41 13.46
C ILE A 135 -13.03 -25.78 12.88
N GLU A 136 -14.26 -25.93 12.38
CA GLU A 136 -14.73 -27.17 11.75
C GLU A 136 -13.86 -27.60 10.56
N TRP A 137 -13.58 -28.90 10.46
CA TRP A 137 -12.75 -29.46 9.38
C TRP A 137 -13.26 -29.12 7.98
N SER A 138 -14.59 -29.07 7.79
CA SER A 138 -15.20 -28.72 6.50
C SER A 138 -14.75 -27.34 5.99
N LYS A 139 -14.54 -26.37 6.88
CA LYS A 139 -14.03 -25.04 6.53
C LYS A 139 -12.54 -25.08 6.18
N VAL A 140 -11.77 -25.89 6.89
CA VAL A 140 -10.35 -26.12 6.58
C VAL A 140 -10.23 -26.71 5.18
N GLU A 141 -11.04 -27.73 4.89
CA GLU A 141 -11.05 -28.38 3.58
C GLU A 141 -11.42 -27.41 2.46
N GLU A 142 -12.48 -26.61 2.64
CA GLU A 142 -12.88 -25.58 1.68
C GLU A 142 -11.74 -24.61 1.36
N VAL A 143 -11.10 -24.04 2.40
CA VAL A 143 -10.02 -23.05 2.23
C VAL A 143 -8.80 -23.65 1.55
N PHE A 144 -8.39 -24.86 1.92
CA PHE A 144 -7.26 -25.54 1.28
C PHE A 144 -7.53 -25.86 -0.18
N ARG A 145 -8.74 -26.29 -0.54
CA ARG A 145 -9.09 -26.59 -1.95
C ARG A 145 -9.05 -25.35 -2.84
N VAL A 146 -9.46 -24.19 -2.32
CA VAL A 146 -9.51 -22.94 -3.09
C VAL A 146 -8.16 -22.24 -3.14
N HIS A 147 -7.45 -22.17 -2.01
CA HIS A 147 -6.27 -21.29 -1.86
C HIS A 147 -4.93 -22.02 -1.88
N MET A 148 -4.91 -23.35 -1.97
CA MET A 148 -3.68 -24.15 -2.10
C MET A 148 -3.67 -24.95 -3.42
N PRO A 149 -3.49 -24.29 -4.59
CA PRO A 149 -3.58 -24.95 -5.90
C PRO A 149 -2.46 -25.97 -6.14
N LYS A 150 -1.32 -25.85 -5.45
CA LYS A 150 -0.19 -26.78 -5.57
C LYS A 150 -0.38 -27.97 -4.65
N ALA A 151 -0.57 -29.16 -5.24
CA ALA A 151 -0.75 -30.43 -4.53
C ALA A 151 -1.81 -30.35 -3.40
N PRO A 152 -3.05 -29.93 -3.70
CA PRO A 152 -4.09 -29.69 -2.69
C PRO A 152 -4.38 -30.93 -1.84
N ASP A 153 -4.48 -32.11 -2.45
CA ASP A 153 -4.83 -33.34 -1.73
C ASP A 153 -3.73 -33.78 -0.75
N LEU A 154 -2.45 -33.60 -1.09
CA LEU A 154 -1.35 -33.92 -0.18
C LEU A 154 -1.32 -32.92 1.00
N ASN A 155 -1.48 -31.63 0.72
CA ASN A 155 -1.60 -30.61 1.77
C ASN A 155 -2.78 -30.88 2.71
N LEU A 156 -3.94 -31.28 2.17
CA LEU A 156 -5.12 -31.63 2.95
C LEU A 156 -4.87 -32.83 3.86
N ARG A 157 -4.23 -33.90 3.38
CA ARG A 157 -3.90 -35.05 4.23
C ARG A 157 -2.95 -34.68 5.36
N VAL A 158 -1.92 -33.89 5.07
CA VAL A 158 -0.97 -33.39 6.08
C VAL A 158 -1.67 -32.49 7.11
N ALA A 159 -2.52 -31.57 6.66
CA ALA A 159 -3.33 -30.73 7.54
C ALA A 159 -4.31 -31.56 8.37
N ARG A 160 -4.90 -32.61 7.79
CA ARG A 160 -5.83 -33.50 8.48
C ARG A 160 -5.17 -34.23 9.64
N LYS A 161 -3.97 -34.76 9.42
CA LYS A 161 -3.17 -35.38 10.46
C LYS A 161 -2.86 -34.39 11.59
N GLY A 162 -2.46 -33.16 11.26
CA GLY A 162 -2.27 -32.09 12.24
C GLY A 162 -3.53 -31.75 13.03
N TYR A 163 -4.69 -31.75 12.36
CA TYR A 163 -6.00 -31.51 12.96
C TYR A 163 -6.41 -32.64 13.92
N ASP A 164 -6.26 -33.90 13.51
CA ASP A 164 -6.73 -35.06 14.29
C ASP A 164 -5.87 -35.35 15.53
N VAL A 165 -4.58 -34.99 15.52
CA VAL A 165 -3.68 -35.18 16.69
C VAL A 165 -3.88 -34.12 17.78
N GLN A 166 -4.55 -33.01 17.46
CA GLN A 166 -4.77 -31.91 18.39
C GLN A 166 -6.16 -31.99 19.03
N VAL A 167 -6.34 -31.35 20.17
CA VAL A 167 -7.64 -31.18 20.82
C VAL A 167 -8.11 -29.74 20.70
N GLN A 168 -9.40 -29.49 20.89
CA GLN A 168 -9.89 -28.12 21.03
C GLN A 168 -9.41 -27.53 22.35
N ILE A 169 -8.82 -26.34 22.30
CA ILE A 169 -8.22 -25.67 23.46
C ILE A 169 -8.99 -24.38 23.77
N ARG A 170 -9.12 -23.50 22.77
CA ARG A 170 -9.82 -22.21 22.89
C ARG A 170 -10.65 -22.00 21.64
N ALA A 171 -11.96 -22.16 21.75
CA ALA A 171 -12.85 -21.88 20.64
C ALA A 171 -12.78 -20.40 20.28
N ILE A 172 -12.66 -20.11 18.98
CA ILE A 172 -12.77 -18.74 18.47
C ILE A 172 -14.23 -18.45 18.12
N GLY A 173 -14.62 -17.19 18.25
CA GLY A 173 -15.95 -16.75 17.84
C GLY A 173 -16.18 -16.91 16.34
N ARG A 174 -17.40 -16.60 15.92
CA ARG A 174 -17.75 -16.46 14.51
C ARG A 174 -18.17 -15.01 14.28
N GLY A 175 -17.59 -14.37 13.28
CA GLY A 175 -18.08 -13.07 12.84
C GLY A 175 -19.31 -13.23 11.96
N ASP A 176 -20.16 -12.20 11.93
CA ASP A 176 -21.39 -12.18 11.13
C ASP A 176 -21.17 -11.70 9.68
N ASN A 177 -19.94 -11.30 9.33
CA ASN A 177 -19.65 -10.79 8.01
C ASN A 177 -19.60 -11.91 6.96
N ARG A 178 -20.04 -11.59 5.74
CA ARG A 178 -19.72 -12.42 4.56
C ARG A 178 -18.20 -12.35 4.27
N PRO A 179 -17.59 -13.44 3.80
CA PRO A 179 -16.21 -13.40 3.31
C PRO A 179 -16.07 -12.42 2.15
N VAL A 180 -14.95 -11.69 2.11
CA VAL A 180 -14.60 -10.75 1.03
C VAL A 180 -13.25 -11.10 0.42
N ALA A 181 -12.85 -10.39 -0.64
CA ALA A 181 -11.52 -10.54 -1.21
C ALA A 181 -10.46 -10.17 -0.16
N LEU A 182 -9.38 -10.95 -0.11
CA LEU A 182 -8.18 -10.59 0.63
C LEU A 182 -7.14 -10.17 -0.40
N LEU A 183 -6.73 -8.90 -0.36
CA LEU A 183 -5.77 -8.34 -1.31
C LEU A 183 -4.63 -7.68 -0.55
N THR A 184 -3.42 -7.83 -1.08
CA THR A 184 -2.29 -6.98 -0.69
C THR A 184 -2.52 -5.54 -1.17
N GLY A 185 -1.88 -4.57 -0.52
CA GLY A 185 -1.93 -3.18 -1.02
C GLY A 185 -1.41 -3.06 -2.44
N ASN A 186 -0.33 -3.78 -2.81
CA ASN A 186 0.18 -3.78 -4.18
C ASN A 186 -0.81 -4.39 -5.18
N GLU A 187 -1.49 -5.50 -4.87
CA GLU A 187 -2.55 -6.03 -5.74
C GLU A 187 -3.69 -5.01 -5.91
N ALA A 188 -4.09 -4.33 -4.84
CA ALA A 188 -5.12 -3.29 -4.90
C ALA A 188 -4.68 -2.07 -5.73
N ILE A 189 -3.43 -1.62 -5.61
CA ILE A 189 -2.85 -0.58 -6.47
C ILE A 189 -2.90 -1.03 -7.93
N GLY A 190 -2.43 -2.24 -8.24
CA GLY A 190 -2.45 -2.77 -9.60
C GLY A 190 -3.85 -2.80 -10.21
N LEU A 191 -4.83 -3.32 -9.47
CA LEU A 191 -6.24 -3.32 -9.89
C LEU A 191 -6.79 -1.90 -10.08
N GLY A 192 -6.38 -0.95 -9.23
CA GLY A 192 -6.81 0.44 -9.32
C GLY A 192 -6.22 1.15 -10.53
N LEU A 193 -4.93 0.91 -10.83
CA LEU A 193 -4.29 1.40 -12.05
C LEU A 193 -5.02 0.87 -13.30
N VAL A 194 -5.33 -0.43 -13.34
CA VAL A 194 -6.10 -1.06 -14.42
C VAL A 194 -7.49 -0.43 -14.56
N ARG A 195 -8.19 -0.18 -13.44
CA ARG A 195 -9.48 0.52 -13.45
C ARG A 195 -9.37 1.94 -13.98
N GLY A 196 -8.26 2.61 -13.72
CA GLY A 196 -7.90 3.92 -14.28
C GLY A 196 -7.40 3.88 -15.74
N GLY A 197 -7.46 2.73 -16.39
CA GLY A 197 -7.11 2.57 -17.80
C GLY A 197 -5.63 2.34 -18.08
N LEU A 198 -4.86 1.80 -17.13
CA LEU A 198 -3.47 1.39 -17.36
C LEU A 198 -3.37 0.53 -18.64
N GLU A 199 -2.39 0.83 -19.49
CA GLU A 199 -2.06 0.03 -20.68
C GLU A 199 -0.64 -0.53 -20.60
N THR A 200 0.29 0.16 -19.94
CA THR A 200 1.68 -0.27 -19.84
C THR A 200 2.24 -0.02 -18.45
N TYR A 201 2.85 -1.04 -17.86
CA TYR A 201 3.53 -0.95 -16.57
C TYR A 201 5.01 -1.26 -16.72
N LEU A 202 5.87 -0.37 -16.22
CA LEU A 202 7.32 -0.56 -16.26
C LEU A 202 7.90 -0.54 -14.84
N SER A 203 8.77 -1.49 -14.52
CA SER A 203 9.41 -1.51 -13.20
C SER A 203 10.73 -2.26 -13.23
N TYR A 204 11.70 -1.72 -12.48
CA TYR A 204 12.89 -2.46 -12.07
C TYR A 204 12.64 -2.99 -10.65
N PRO A 205 12.83 -4.29 -10.37
CA PRO A 205 12.50 -4.90 -9.10
C PRO A 205 13.20 -4.22 -7.92
N MET A 206 12.40 -3.64 -7.03
CA MET A 206 12.86 -3.11 -5.77
C MET A 206 11.80 -3.30 -4.69
N THR A 207 12.16 -3.93 -3.57
CA THR A 207 11.25 -4.09 -2.43
C THR A 207 10.87 -2.72 -1.86
N PRO A 208 9.58 -2.48 -1.55
CA PRO A 208 8.45 -3.42 -1.58
C PRO A 208 7.55 -3.33 -2.83
N SER A 209 7.95 -2.64 -3.90
CA SER A 209 7.11 -2.51 -5.11
C SER A 209 7.19 -3.73 -6.04
N SER A 210 8.18 -4.62 -5.91
CA SER A 210 8.35 -5.78 -6.80
C SER A 210 7.14 -6.70 -6.89
N SER A 211 6.34 -6.88 -5.83
CA SER A 211 5.14 -7.72 -5.91
C SER A 211 4.05 -7.14 -6.80
N LEU A 212 4.00 -5.81 -7.01
CA LEU A 212 3.14 -5.19 -8.02
C LEU A 212 3.55 -5.60 -9.43
N LEU A 213 4.86 -5.61 -9.72
CA LEU A 213 5.39 -6.11 -11.01
C LEU A 213 4.99 -7.57 -11.25
N HIS A 214 5.19 -8.43 -10.26
CA HIS A 214 4.82 -9.84 -10.37
C HIS A 214 3.31 -10.04 -10.60
N PHE A 215 2.47 -9.32 -9.86
CA PHE A 215 1.03 -9.39 -10.02
C PHE A 215 0.57 -8.94 -11.41
N LEU A 216 1.01 -7.77 -11.88
CA LEU A 216 0.61 -7.26 -13.20
C LEU A 216 1.16 -8.12 -14.34
N ALA A 217 2.37 -8.67 -14.21
CA ALA A 217 2.91 -9.63 -15.17
C ALA A 217 2.09 -10.93 -15.22
N GLU A 218 1.66 -11.46 -14.06
CA GLU A 218 0.80 -12.64 -14.01
C GLU A 218 -0.59 -12.39 -14.62
N GLN A 219 -1.09 -11.15 -14.55
CA GLN A 219 -2.40 -10.77 -15.09
C GLN A 219 -2.33 -10.07 -16.47
N GLU A 220 -1.18 -10.04 -17.11
CA GLU A 220 -0.93 -9.28 -18.35
C GLU A 220 -1.96 -9.60 -19.44
N ASP A 221 -2.12 -10.89 -19.76
CA ASP A 221 -3.08 -11.37 -20.76
C ASP A 221 -4.54 -11.06 -20.37
N ARG A 222 -4.86 -11.20 -19.09
CA ARG A 222 -6.23 -11.02 -18.58
C ARG A 222 -6.67 -9.57 -18.67
N PHE A 223 -5.75 -8.63 -18.42
CA PHE A 223 -6.03 -7.20 -18.44
C PHE A 223 -5.65 -6.53 -19.76
N GLY A 224 -5.00 -7.24 -20.69
CA GLY A 224 -4.56 -6.68 -21.97
C GLY A 224 -3.49 -5.61 -21.80
N LEU A 225 -2.60 -5.79 -20.82
CA LEU A 225 -1.53 -4.85 -20.50
C LEU A 225 -0.25 -5.22 -21.23
N MET A 226 0.72 -4.31 -21.21
CA MET A 226 2.12 -4.62 -21.49
C MET A 226 2.94 -4.40 -20.21
N VAL A 227 3.69 -5.42 -19.79
CA VAL A 227 4.57 -5.32 -18.62
C VAL A 227 6.03 -5.43 -19.03
N VAL A 228 6.82 -4.38 -18.75
CA VAL A 228 8.23 -4.32 -19.14
C VAL A 228 9.11 -4.25 -17.90
N HIS A 229 10.18 -5.04 -17.91
CA HIS A 229 11.24 -5.04 -16.89
C HIS A 229 12.56 -4.58 -17.54
N PRO A 230 12.88 -3.27 -17.49
CA PRO A 230 14.13 -2.71 -18.01
C PRO A 230 15.33 -3.03 -17.13
N GLU A 231 16.51 -2.60 -17.55
CA GLU A 231 17.80 -2.89 -16.90
C GLU A 231 18.08 -2.09 -15.61
N ASN A 232 17.43 -0.94 -15.43
CA ASN A 232 17.52 -0.07 -14.25
C ASN A 232 16.38 0.97 -14.24
N GLU A 233 16.29 1.76 -13.17
CA GLU A 233 15.26 2.80 -13.00
C GLU A 233 15.35 3.97 -13.99
N ILE A 234 16.52 4.28 -14.55
CA ILE A 234 16.66 5.28 -15.62
C ILE A 234 15.99 4.75 -16.89
N GLY A 235 16.25 3.48 -17.25
CA GLY A 235 15.59 2.80 -18.35
C GLY A 235 14.07 2.76 -18.16
N VAL A 236 13.59 2.50 -16.95
CA VAL A 236 12.15 2.55 -16.59
C VAL A 236 11.52 3.89 -16.92
N VAL A 237 12.06 5.00 -16.40
CA VAL A 237 11.42 6.31 -16.60
C VAL A 237 11.51 6.76 -18.06
N ILE A 238 12.64 6.56 -18.74
CA ILE A 238 12.80 7.00 -20.13
C ILE A 238 11.91 6.17 -21.07
N MET A 239 11.80 4.86 -20.87
CA MET A 239 10.86 4.02 -21.64
C MET A 239 9.41 4.43 -21.36
N ALA A 240 9.05 4.70 -20.10
CA ALA A 240 7.71 5.14 -19.72
C ALA A 240 7.29 6.43 -20.45
N LEU A 241 8.19 7.40 -20.56
CA LEU A 241 7.94 8.63 -21.32
C LEU A 241 7.79 8.37 -22.82
N GLY A 242 8.56 7.43 -23.38
CA GLY A 242 8.39 6.99 -24.78
C GLY A 242 7.02 6.37 -25.04
N PHE A 243 6.55 5.48 -24.16
CA PHE A 243 5.20 4.90 -24.24
C PHE A 243 4.11 5.97 -24.09
N THR A 244 4.30 6.91 -23.16
CA THR A 244 3.38 8.02 -22.95
C THR A 244 3.29 8.92 -24.19
N TYR A 245 4.42 9.24 -24.81
CA TYR A 245 4.48 9.95 -26.09
C TYR A 245 3.73 9.21 -27.21
N ALA A 246 3.78 7.87 -27.22
CA ALA A 246 3.00 7.04 -28.14
C ALA A 246 1.50 6.95 -27.79
N GLY A 247 1.06 7.60 -26.72
CA GLY A 247 -0.35 7.66 -26.29
C GLY A 247 -0.80 6.51 -25.41
N LYS A 248 0.13 5.76 -24.82
CA LYS A 248 -0.19 4.69 -23.88
C LYS A 248 -0.31 5.22 -22.46
N ARG A 249 -1.34 4.78 -21.72
CA ARG A 249 -1.48 5.09 -20.29
C ARG A 249 -0.48 4.31 -19.46
N VAL A 250 0.54 5.01 -18.96
CA VAL A 250 1.68 4.41 -18.27
C VAL A 250 1.68 4.63 -16.76
N ALA A 251 2.03 3.58 -16.03
CA ALA A 251 2.48 3.67 -14.65
C ALA A 251 3.84 2.98 -14.47
N VAL A 252 4.61 3.42 -13.47
CA VAL A 252 5.88 2.82 -13.10
C VAL A 252 5.92 2.50 -11.61
N GLY A 253 6.64 1.44 -11.23
CA GLY A 253 6.82 1.06 -9.82
C GLY A 253 8.26 1.14 -9.36
N THR A 254 8.48 1.74 -8.19
CA THR A 254 9.78 1.92 -7.56
C THR A 254 9.66 2.14 -6.05
N SER A 255 10.73 2.57 -5.40
CA SER A 255 10.87 2.96 -3.99
C SER A 255 11.86 4.13 -3.93
N GLY A 256 12.14 4.70 -2.76
CA GLY A 256 12.92 5.94 -2.60
C GLY A 256 14.24 5.95 -3.38
N GLY A 257 15.07 4.91 -3.22
CA GLY A 257 16.38 4.84 -3.88
C GLY A 257 16.32 4.78 -5.42
N GLY A 258 15.36 4.06 -5.98
CA GLY A 258 15.16 4.00 -7.42
C GLY A 258 14.48 5.26 -7.96
N PHE A 259 13.59 5.87 -7.19
CA PHE A 259 13.00 7.17 -7.55
C PHE A 259 14.06 8.27 -7.63
N CYS A 260 15.11 8.25 -6.80
CA CYS A 260 16.29 9.12 -6.95
C CYS A 260 16.92 9.04 -8.34
N LEU A 261 16.94 7.86 -8.97
CA LEU A 261 17.50 7.67 -10.31
C LEU A 261 16.54 8.16 -11.41
N MET A 262 15.24 8.33 -11.09
CA MET A 262 14.23 8.76 -12.04
C MET A 262 14.04 10.29 -12.10
N THR A 263 14.67 11.06 -11.20
CA THR A 263 14.35 12.50 -11.02
C THR A 263 14.65 13.37 -12.26
N GLU A 264 15.66 13.00 -13.07
CA GLU A 264 15.92 13.68 -14.34
C GLU A 264 14.78 13.42 -15.34
N GLY A 265 14.38 12.15 -15.50
CA GLY A 265 13.22 11.78 -16.31
C GLY A 265 11.93 12.42 -15.82
N LEU A 266 11.73 12.55 -14.51
CA LEU A 266 10.60 13.29 -13.94
C LEU A 266 10.60 14.77 -14.36
N SER A 267 11.77 15.42 -14.33
CA SER A 267 11.92 16.82 -14.75
C SER A 267 11.54 16.96 -16.23
N PHE A 268 11.96 16.00 -17.06
CA PHE A 268 11.56 15.95 -18.46
C PHE A 268 10.05 15.74 -18.61
N ALA A 269 9.44 14.83 -17.84
CA ALA A 269 7.99 14.61 -17.86
C ALA A 269 7.21 15.89 -17.52
N GLY A 270 7.68 16.67 -16.55
CA GLY A 270 7.10 17.96 -16.19
C GLY A 270 7.22 19.01 -17.31
N MET A 271 8.40 19.15 -17.90
CA MET A 271 8.64 20.09 -19.01
C MET A 271 7.82 19.73 -20.25
N ALA A 272 7.83 18.45 -20.63
CA ALA A 272 7.15 17.91 -21.80
C ALA A 272 5.65 17.65 -21.61
N GLU A 273 5.13 17.93 -20.41
CA GLU A 273 3.73 17.70 -20.04
C GLU A 273 3.28 16.25 -20.34
N LEU A 274 4.13 15.27 -20.01
CA LEU A 274 3.87 13.85 -20.27
C LEU A 274 3.22 13.19 -19.05
N PRO A 275 1.98 12.67 -19.17
CA PRO A 275 1.28 12.02 -18.07
C PRO A 275 1.87 10.65 -17.73
N VAL A 276 2.36 10.50 -16.50
CA VAL A 276 2.87 9.21 -15.98
C VAL A 276 2.56 9.09 -14.50
N VAL A 277 2.13 7.90 -14.06
CA VAL A 277 1.91 7.60 -12.64
C VAL A 277 3.12 6.88 -12.05
N PHE A 278 3.70 7.41 -10.99
CA PHE A 278 4.77 6.78 -10.22
C PHE A 278 4.20 6.15 -8.94
N VAL A 279 4.34 4.83 -8.80
CA VAL A 279 4.13 4.15 -7.53
C VAL A 279 5.46 4.14 -6.78
N VAL A 280 5.59 5.02 -5.79
CA VAL A 280 6.80 5.13 -4.96
C VAL A 280 6.53 4.43 -3.63
N SER A 281 6.75 3.11 -3.59
CA SER A 281 6.51 2.32 -2.39
C SER A 281 7.59 2.59 -1.34
N GLN A 282 7.28 3.41 -0.36
CA GLN A 282 8.20 3.88 0.68
C GLN A 282 8.67 2.73 1.57
N ARG A 283 9.93 2.81 1.99
CA ARG A 283 10.59 1.92 2.95
C ARG A 283 11.55 2.78 3.79
N THR A 284 12.09 2.24 4.87
CA THR A 284 13.01 3.04 5.71
C THR A 284 14.27 3.41 4.92
N GLY A 285 14.51 4.70 4.70
CA GLY A 285 15.76 5.26 4.18
C GLY A 285 16.73 5.70 5.31
N PRO A 286 17.80 6.47 4.99
CA PRO A 286 18.24 6.88 3.65
C PRO A 286 19.04 5.78 2.92
N SER A 287 19.34 6.01 1.63
CA SER A 287 20.09 5.06 0.78
C SER A 287 19.41 3.68 0.74
N THR A 288 20.14 2.58 0.87
CA THR A 288 19.56 1.24 0.99
C THR A 288 18.61 1.14 2.18
N GLY A 289 18.96 1.79 3.29
CA GLY A 289 18.21 1.79 4.54
C GLY A 289 17.85 0.39 5.02
N LEU A 290 16.56 0.17 5.28
CA LEU A 290 15.99 -1.11 5.67
C LEU A 290 15.00 -1.60 4.59
N PRO A 291 15.44 -2.35 3.57
CA PRO A 291 14.64 -2.66 2.38
C PRO A 291 13.31 -3.38 2.65
N THR A 292 13.24 -4.17 3.72
CA THR A 292 12.10 -5.01 4.07
C THR A 292 11.24 -4.42 5.20
N TYR A 293 11.43 -3.14 5.52
CA TYR A 293 10.84 -2.46 6.67
C TYR A 293 10.20 -1.12 6.28
N THR A 294 9.19 -0.71 7.03
CA THR A 294 8.32 0.43 6.69
C THR A 294 8.96 1.77 7.05
N GLY A 295 8.54 2.83 6.36
CA GLY A 295 8.92 4.20 6.67
C GLY A 295 8.12 5.17 5.79
N GLN A 296 7.85 6.35 6.33
CA GLN A 296 7.11 7.43 5.67
C GLN A 296 8.01 8.65 5.45
N SER A 297 9.26 8.42 5.03
CA SER A 297 10.32 9.44 4.92
C SER A 297 10.43 10.11 3.56
N GLU A 298 9.56 9.79 2.59
CA GLU A 298 9.75 10.20 1.20
C GLU A 298 8.80 11.33 0.75
N LEU A 299 7.91 11.84 1.61
CA LEU A 299 6.93 12.88 1.24
C LEU A 299 7.60 14.16 0.72
N ASP A 300 8.51 14.75 1.49
CA ASP A 300 9.18 15.99 1.08
C ASP A 300 10.08 15.76 -0.14
N PHE A 301 10.69 14.59 -0.25
CA PHE A 301 11.47 14.21 -1.42
C PHE A 301 10.60 14.15 -2.67
N VAL A 302 9.52 13.36 -2.68
CA VAL A 302 8.61 13.24 -3.83
C VAL A 302 7.94 14.58 -4.17
N ARG A 303 7.58 15.38 -3.16
CA ARG A 303 6.99 16.70 -3.36
C ARG A 303 7.95 17.70 -4.00
N SER A 304 9.26 17.56 -3.81
CA SER A 304 10.26 18.52 -4.27
C SER A 304 11.21 17.98 -5.34
N ALA A 305 11.02 16.73 -5.77
CA ALA A 305 11.89 16.05 -6.74
C ALA A 305 11.75 16.65 -8.15
N GLY A 306 12.89 16.67 -8.86
CA GLY A 306 13.02 17.23 -10.20
C GLY A 306 13.49 18.68 -10.18
N GLN A 307 14.30 19.06 -11.17
CA GLN A 307 14.78 20.44 -11.32
C GLN A 307 13.68 21.32 -11.93
N GLY A 308 13.56 22.55 -11.44
CA GLY A 308 12.53 23.51 -11.89
C GLY A 308 11.15 23.27 -11.28
N GLU A 309 10.16 23.99 -11.79
CA GLU A 309 8.79 24.02 -11.24
C GLU A 309 7.80 23.44 -12.24
N PHE A 310 7.01 22.46 -11.79
CA PHE A 310 5.92 21.86 -12.57
C PHE A 310 4.88 21.27 -11.60
N PRO A 311 3.60 21.24 -11.99
CA PRO A 311 2.56 20.66 -11.16
C PRO A 311 2.71 19.14 -11.08
N ARG A 312 2.28 18.57 -9.95
CA ARG A 312 2.22 17.13 -9.72
C ARG A 312 1.03 16.79 -8.84
N PHE A 313 0.52 15.58 -8.99
CA PHE A 313 -0.53 15.04 -8.11
C PHE A 313 0.08 13.98 -7.18
N ILE A 314 -0.08 14.09 -5.86
CA ILE A 314 0.46 13.12 -4.90
C ILE A 314 -0.66 12.66 -4.00
N VAL A 315 -0.89 11.35 -3.98
CA VAL A 315 -1.86 10.69 -3.10
C VAL A 315 -1.19 9.59 -2.27
N ALA A 316 -1.54 9.52 -0.99
CA ALA A 316 -1.04 8.53 -0.04
C ALA A 316 -2.23 7.74 0.55
N PRO A 317 -2.72 6.70 -0.16
CA PRO A 317 -3.78 5.84 0.37
C PRO A 317 -3.35 5.16 1.67
N SER A 318 -4.31 4.83 2.52
CA SER A 318 -4.02 4.28 3.86
C SER A 318 -4.30 2.79 4.02
N ASP A 319 -5.10 2.21 3.13
CA ASP A 319 -5.42 0.79 3.11
C ASP A 319 -5.67 0.33 1.66
N ALA A 320 -5.91 -0.97 1.46
CA ALA A 320 -6.12 -1.53 0.13
C ALA A 320 -7.41 -1.03 -0.57
N GLN A 321 -8.48 -0.68 0.17
CA GLN A 321 -9.70 -0.15 -0.46
C GLN A 321 -9.45 1.25 -1.02
N GLU A 322 -8.77 2.09 -0.24
CA GLU A 322 -8.36 3.41 -0.70
C GLU A 322 -7.32 3.33 -1.80
N ALA A 323 -6.38 2.39 -1.74
CA ALA A 323 -5.39 2.20 -2.78
C ALA A 323 -6.03 1.82 -4.11
N LEU A 324 -7.07 0.96 -4.10
CA LEU A 324 -7.85 0.61 -5.28
C LEU A 324 -8.52 1.85 -5.92
N TYR A 325 -9.13 2.70 -5.09
CA TYR A 325 -9.82 3.92 -5.57
C TYR A 325 -8.83 4.98 -6.06
N TRP A 326 -7.88 5.37 -5.23
CA TRP A 326 -6.98 6.49 -5.50
C TRP A 326 -5.96 6.19 -6.58
N SER A 327 -5.63 4.92 -6.84
CA SER A 327 -4.79 4.57 -8.00
C SER A 327 -5.52 4.82 -9.32
N ALA A 328 -6.84 4.55 -9.38
CA ALA A 328 -7.65 4.89 -10.55
C ALA A 328 -7.77 6.41 -10.72
N VAL A 329 -7.99 7.14 -9.62
CA VAL A 329 -8.02 8.61 -9.64
C VAL A 329 -6.67 9.18 -10.09
N ALA A 330 -5.54 8.66 -9.60
CA ALA A 330 -4.21 9.11 -9.99
C ALA A 330 -3.96 8.94 -11.50
N MET A 331 -4.39 7.82 -12.09
CA MET A 331 -4.34 7.62 -13.55
C MET A 331 -5.16 8.67 -14.29
N ASN A 332 -6.37 8.99 -13.80
CA ASN A 332 -7.20 10.02 -14.40
C ASN A 332 -6.59 11.41 -14.27
N MET A 333 -6.11 11.79 -13.08
CA MET A 333 -5.53 13.12 -12.86
C MET A 333 -4.26 13.33 -13.67
N ALA A 334 -3.40 12.31 -13.77
CA ALA A 334 -2.23 12.35 -14.65
C ALA A 334 -2.63 12.70 -16.07
N TRP A 335 -3.59 11.95 -16.64
CA TRP A 335 -3.99 12.08 -18.05
C TRP A 335 -4.86 13.30 -18.33
N LYS A 336 -5.77 13.66 -17.44
CA LYS A 336 -6.67 14.82 -17.58
C LYS A 336 -5.88 16.13 -17.59
N PHE A 337 -4.84 16.24 -16.75
CA PHE A 337 -4.05 17.46 -16.62
C PHE A 337 -2.67 17.38 -17.29
N GLN A 338 -2.28 16.20 -17.81
CA GLN A 338 -1.01 15.95 -18.49
C GLN A 338 0.19 16.30 -17.59
N LEU A 339 0.23 15.65 -16.43
CA LEU A 339 1.24 15.88 -15.40
C LEU A 339 1.69 14.57 -14.75
N PRO A 340 2.86 14.56 -14.09
CA PRO A 340 3.27 13.46 -13.24
C PRO A 340 2.33 13.30 -12.03
N ALA A 341 1.87 12.08 -11.79
CA ALA A 341 1.11 11.72 -10.59
C ALA A 341 1.85 10.66 -9.77
N PHE A 342 1.58 10.60 -8.48
CA PHE A 342 2.27 9.76 -7.53
C PHE A 342 1.29 9.05 -6.61
N ILE A 343 1.46 7.75 -6.46
CA ILE A 343 0.85 6.95 -5.41
C ILE A 343 1.97 6.63 -4.43
N LEU A 344 1.79 7.04 -3.17
CA LEU A 344 2.84 7.03 -2.16
C LEU A 344 2.50 6.05 -1.01
N PRO A 345 2.41 4.72 -1.27
CA PRO A 345 2.20 3.74 -0.21
C PRO A 345 3.50 3.55 0.56
N ASP A 346 3.43 3.12 1.81
CA ASP A 346 4.58 2.57 2.55
C ASP A 346 4.58 1.04 2.51
N LYS A 347 5.66 0.39 2.98
CA LYS A 347 5.79 -1.08 2.99
C LYS A 347 4.62 -1.77 3.71
N THR A 348 4.11 -1.16 4.78
CA THR A 348 2.97 -1.69 5.55
C THR A 348 1.72 -1.76 4.68
N LEU A 349 1.44 -0.72 3.89
CA LEU A 349 0.39 -0.78 2.88
C LEU A 349 0.72 -1.77 1.76
N SER A 350 1.87 -1.60 1.10
CA SER A 350 2.25 -2.35 -0.10
C SER A 350 2.17 -3.87 0.09
N GLU A 351 2.66 -4.40 1.22
CA GLU A 351 2.72 -5.84 1.47
C GLU A 351 1.70 -6.35 2.49
N GLY A 352 1.02 -5.46 3.22
CA GLY A 352 -0.06 -5.87 4.11
C GLY A 352 -1.23 -6.46 3.32
N THR A 353 -1.89 -7.49 3.84
CA THR A 353 -3.12 -8.04 3.23
C THR A 353 -4.34 -7.57 4.02
N TYR A 354 -5.35 -7.10 3.30
CA TYR A 354 -6.56 -6.49 3.86
C TYR A 354 -7.80 -7.21 3.35
N SER A 355 -8.85 -7.25 4.17
CA SER A 355 -10.20 -7.47 3.66
C SER A 355 -10.65 -6.30 2.78
N VAL A 356 -10.97 -6.58 1.52
CA VAL A 356 -11.41 -5.58 0.54
C VAL A 356 -12.81 -5.94 0.06
N ASP A 357 -13.79 -5.13 0.45
CA ASP A 357 -15.12 -5.16 -0.20
C ASP A 357 -15.07 -4.29 -1.46
N THR A 358 -14.82 -4.93 -2.61
CA THR A 358 -14.75 -4.24 -3.90
C THR A 358 -16.07 -3.59 -4.29
N SER A 359 -17.21 -4.06 -3.77
CA SER A 359 -18.52 -3.46 -4.04
C SER A 359 -18.73 -2.15 -3.29
N ALA A 360 -17.96 -1.89 -2.24
CA ALA A 360 -17.97 -0.64 -1.51
C ALA A 360 -17.02 0.42 -2.12
N VAL A 361 -16.22 0.06 -3.13
CA VAL A 361 -15.27 1.00 -3.75
C VAL A 361 -15.92 1.70 -4.94
N PRO A 362 -16.12 3.03 -4.88
CA PRO A 362 -16.82 3.78 -5.92
C PRO A 362 -16.24 3.54 -7.32
N GLU A 363 -17.11 3.57 -8.34
CA GLU A 363 -16.67 3.57 -9.73
C GLU A 363 -15.93 4.85 -10.08
N VAL A 364 -14.79 4.68 -10.74
CA VAL A 364 -13.96 5.75 -11.27
C VAL A 364 -13.95 5.56 -12.78
N PRO A 365 -14.75 6.33 -13.55
CA PRO A 365 -14.75 6.22 -15.00
C PRO A 365 -13.39 6.64 -15.54
N CYS A 366 -12.96 6.01 -16.64
CA CYS A 366 -11.72 6.35 -17.31
C CYS A 366 -11.85 7.73 -17.95
N GLU A 367 -11.13 8.73 -17.43
CA GLU A 367 -11.10 10.10 -17.96
C GLU A 367 -9.85 10.33 -18.79
N THR A 368 -9.95 11.17 -19.82
CA THR A 368 -8.89 11.46 -20.78
C THR A 368 -8.78 12.96 -21.04
N SER A 369 -7.59 13.40 -21.45
CA SER A 369 -7.34 14.76 -21.92
C SER A 369 -8.20 15.09 -23.15
N PRO A 370 -8.47 16.40 -23.39
CA PRO A 370 -8.99 16.86 -24.67
C PRO A 370 -8.11 16.38 -25.83
N MET A 371 -8.72 15.89 -26.89
CA MET A 371 -8.02 15.49 -28.11
C MET A 371 -8.11 16.61 -29.15
N TRP A 372 -7.08 16.75 -29.98
CA TRP A 372 -7.12 17.67 -31.12
C TRP A 372 -8.20 17.22 -32.12
N ASP A 373 -9.07 18.14 -32.50
CA ASP A 373 -10.20 17.92 -33.40
C ASP A 373 -9.81 17.80 -34.88
N GLY A 374 -8.55 18.13 -35.22
CA GLY A 374 -8.03 18.14 -36.59
C GLY A 374 -8.16 19.49 -37.29
N ALA A 375 -8.63 20.54 -36.60
CA ALA A 375 -8.76 21.88 -37.14
C ALA A 375 -7.45 22.67 -36.98
N GLY A 376 -7.09 23.42 -38.03
CA GLY A 376 -5.93 24.32 -38.01
C GLY A 376 -4.58 23.60 -37.97
N THR A 377 -3.57 24.31 -37.48
CA THR A 377 -2.23 23.74 -37.23
C THR A 377 -2.18 23.20 -35.81
N TYR A 378 -1.80 21.93 -35.65
CA TYR A 378 -1.66 21.32 -34.34
C TYR A 378 -0.47 21.93 -33.57
N GLY A 379 -0.72 22.37 -32.34
CA GLY A 379 0.29 22.75 -31.36
C GLY A 379 0.22 21.83 -30.14
N ARG A 380 1.29 21.05 -29.88
CA ARG A 380 1.36 20.14 -28.73
C ARG A 380 1.19 20.88 -27.40
N TYR A 381 1.64 22.13 -27.34
CA TYR A 381 1.64 22.98 -26.16
C TYR A 381 0.76 24.21 -26.32
N THR A 382 -0.27 24.15 -27.17
CA THR A 382 -1.21 25.27 -27.37
C THR A 382 -1.68 25.82 -26.03
N ASP A 383 -1.58 27.13 -25.87
CA ASP A 383 -1.99 27.79 -24.65
C ASP A 383 -3.52 27.91 -24.60
N THR A 384 -4.09 27.42 -23.50
CA THR A 384 -5.54 27.40 -23.28
C THR A 384 -5.86 28.03 -21.92
N PRO A 385 -7.10 28.49 -21.70
CA PRO A 385 -7.49 29.05 -20.40
C PRO A 385 -7.27 28.10 -19.22
N SER A 386 -7.38 26.78 -19.43
CA SER A 386 -7.10 25.76 -18.39
C SER A 386 -5.62 25.39 -18.31
N GLY A 387 -4.80 25.84 -19.26
CA GLY A 387 -3.42 25.40 -19.48
C GLY A 387 -3.29 23.99 -20.10
N VAL A 388 -4.38 23.23 -20.21
CA VAL A 388 -4.38 21.88 -20.79
C VAL A 388 -4.50 21.97 -22.31
N SER A 389 -3.44 21.59 -23.02
CA SER A 389 -3.39 21.57 -24.49
C SER A 389 -4.08 20.32 -25.05
N PRO A 390 -4.82 20.39 -26.16
CA PRO A 390 -5.35 19.19 -26.79
C PRO A 390 -4.24 18.22 -27.23
N LEU A 391 -4.38 16.92 -26.94
CA LEU A 391 -3.41 15.90 -27.32
C LEU A 391 -3.65 15.38 -28.75
N ALA A 392 -2.57 15.00 -29.41
CA ALA A 392 -2.53 14.09 -30.54
C ALA A 392 -1.34 13.15 -30.37
N PHE A 393 -1.40 11.97 -30.97
CA PHE A 393 -0.37 10.93 -30.87
C PHE A 393 0.27 10.64 -32.22
N PRO A 394 1.53 10.14 -32.24
CA PRO A 394 2.23 9.81 -33.47
C PRO A 394 1.39 8.96 -34.43
N GLY A 395 1.42 9.30 -35.72
CA GLY A 395 0.60 8.67 -36.75
C GLY A 395 -0.74 9.39 -37.02
N ARG A 396 -1.15 10.36 -36.19
CA ARG A 396 -2.31 11.21 -36.49
C ARG A 396 -2.01 12.14 -37.68
N GLN A 397 -2.77 11.99 -38.77
CA GLN A 397 -2.63 12.83 -39.96
C GLN A 397 -2.76 14.33 -39.60
N GLY A 398 -1.83 15.14 -40.10
CA GLY A 398 -1.82 16.60 -39.90
C GLY A 398 -1.25 17.06 -38.56
N ALA A 399 -0.93 16.16 -37.63
CA ALA A 399 -0.30 16.51 -36.36
C ALA A 399 1.22 16.25 -36.41
N VAL A 400 2.01 17.31 -36.31
CA VAL A 400 3.45 17.21 -36.03
C VAL A 400 3.63 17.37 -34.53
N ILE A 401 4.05 16.31 -33.85
CA ILE A 401 4.17 16.31 -32.39
C ILE A 401 5.65 16.38 -32.04
N LYS A 402 6.08 17.55 -31.55
CA LYS A 402 7.43 17.76 -31.03
C LYS A 402 7.39 17.75 -29.51
N VAL A 403 8.27 16.98 -28.90
CA VAL A 403 8.46 16.93 -27.46
C VAL A 403 9.92 17.24 -27.17
N ASP A 404 10.15 18.16 -26.25
CA ASP A 404 11.49 18.68 -25.95
C ASP A 404 11.65 18.88 -24.44
N SER A 405 12.88 18.66 -23.94
CA SER A 405 13.26 18.95 -22.55
C SER A 405 13.74 20.40 -22.37
N TYR A 406 13.97 21.12 -23.47
CA TYR A 406 14.28 22.55 -23.49
C TYR A 406 12.99 23.40 -23.37
N ALA A 407 13.13 24.68 -23.04
CA ALA A 407 12.00 25.62 -23.12
C ALA A 407 11.50 25.71 -24.56
N HIS A 408 10.18 25.72 -24.77
CA HIS A 408 9.61 25.59 -26.11
C HIS A 408 8.34 26.43 -26.30
N ASP A 409 8.05 26.77 -27.55
CA ASP A 409 6.80 27.42 -27.97
C ASP A 409 5.61 26.44 -28.03
N GLU A 410 4.42 26.95 -28.40
CA GLU A 410 3.19 26.14 -28.52
C GLU A 410 3.32 24.96 -29.52
N SER A 411 4.22 25.06 -30.50
CA SER A 411 4.49 24.01 -31.49
C SER A 411 5.56 23.00 -31.04
N GLY A 412 6.21 23.24 -29.90
CA GLY A 412 7.29 22.42 -29.36
C GLY A 412 8.65 22.72 -30.00
N ASN A 413 8.86 23.89 -30.61
CA ASN A 413 10.19 24.33 -31.03
C ASN A 413 10.90 25.00 -29.85
N THR A 414 12.21 24.78 -29.74
CA THR A 414 13.01 25.39 -28.68
C THR A 414 13.00 26.92 -28.77
N THR A 415 13.04 27.57 -27.62
CA THR A 415 13.05 29.03 -27.52
C THR A 415 13.80 29.50 -26.27
N GLU A 416 14.43 30.67 -26.38
CA GLU A 416 15.03 31.42 -25.26
C GLU A 416 14.35 32.78 -25.06
N GLU A 417 13.27 33.04 -25.81
CA GLU A 417 12.53 34.31 -25.76
C GLU A 417 11.77 34.43 -24.44
N ALA A 418 12.11 35.45 -23.64
CA ALA A 418 11.65 35.60 -22.26
C ALA A 418 10.11 35.55 -22.12
N GLU A 419 9.39 36.21 -23.02
CA GLU A 419 7.92 36.27 -23.00
C GLU A 419 7.27 34.89 -23.25
N ILE A 420 7.85 34.09 -24.16
CA ILE A 420 7.35 32.74 -24.44
C ILE A 420 7.64 31.81 -23.26
N VAL A 421 8.85 31.92 -22.69
CA VAL A 421 9.26 31.13 -21.52
C VAL A 421 8.34 31.40 -20.32
N GLU A 422 8.07 32.67 -20.02
CA GLU A 422 7.14 33.07 -18.95
C GLU A 422 5.73 32.54 -19.20
N MET A 423 5.22 32.70 -20.42
CA MET A 423 3.88 32.26 -20.79
C MET A 423 3.72 30.73 -20.66
N MET A 424 4.70 29.95 -21.13
CA MET A 424 4.68 28.48 -21.04
C MET A 424 4.86 27.97 -19.61
N ALA A 425 5.65 28.66 -18.79
CA ALA A 425 5.73 28.36 -17.36
C ALA A 425 4.39 28.64 -16.67
N GLY A 426 3.79 29.80 -16.91
CA GLY A 426 2.46 30.15 -16.39
C GLY A 426 1.37 29.18 -16.83
N LYS A 427 1.42 28.69 -18.08
CA LYS A 427 0.53 27.64 -18.59
C LYS A 427 0.64 26.35 -17.79
N ARG A 428 1.85 25.86 -17.50
CA ARG A 428 2.04 24.66 -16.67
C ARG A 428 1.51 24.88 -15.25
N LEU A 429 1.70 26.06 -14.67
CA LEU A 429 1.16 26.38 -13.34
C LEU A 429 -0.38 26.42 -13.32
N ARG A 430 -1.03 26.97 -14.37
CA ARG A 430 -2.50 26.94 -14.51
C ARG A 430 -3.08 25.52 -14.47
N LYS A 431 -2.38 24.52 -15.03
CA LYS A 431 -2.80 23.12 -14.90
C LYS A 431 -2.84 22.65 -13.45
N GLY A 432 -1.86 23.07 -12.64
CA GLY A 432 -1.82 22.79 -11.21
C GLY A 432 -2.99 23.44 -10.46
N GLU A 433 -3.33 24.68 -10.82
CA GLU A 433 -4.51 25.37 -10.26
C GLU A 433 -5.81 24.65 -10.63
N MET A 434 -5.95 24.21 -11.87
CA MET A 434 -7.12 23.45 -12.33
C MET A 434 -7.22 22.08 -11.65
N LEU A 435 -6.09 21.39 -11.44
CA LEU A 435 -6.03 20.17 -10.63
C LEU A 435 -6.47 20.45 -9.18
N ALA A 436 -6.03 21.55 -8.57
CA ALA A 436 -6.44 21.90 -7.21
C ALA A 436 -7.95 22.13 -7.10
N ARG A 437 -8.55 22.84 -8.06
CA ARG A 437 -10.00 23.04 -8.13
C ARG A 437 -10.76 21.73 -8.33
N GLU A 438 -10.26 20.85 -9.19
CA GLU A 438 -10.85 19.51 -9.38
C GLU A 438 -10.87 18.73 -8.06
N MET A 439 -9.79 18.78 -7.29
CA MET A 439 -9.67 18.11 -6.00
C MET A 439 -10.63 18.63 -4.92
N GLU A 440 -11.21 19.82 -5.07
CA GLU A 440 -12.26 20.31 -4.16
C GLU A 440 -13.51 19.42 -4.21
N GLY A 441 -13.78 18.76 -5.33
CA GLY A 441 -14.89 17.81 -5.50
C GLY A 441 -14.63 16.42 -4.91
N TYR A 442 -13.43 16.15 -4.42
CA TYR A 442 -13.05 14.86 -3.85
C TYR A 442 -12.93 14.94 -2.33
N ALA A 443 -13.17 13.80 -1.65
CA ALA A 443 -12.89 13.62 -0.23
C ALA A 443 -11.37 13.50 0.00
N THR A 444 -10.66 14.63 -0.12
CA THR A 444 -9.19 14.69 -0.01
C THR A 444 -8.70 14.63 1.43
N VAL A 445 -9.60 14.92 2.39
CA VAL A 445 -9.41 14.73 3.82
C VAL A 445 -10.52 13.83 4.35
N VAL A 446 -10.15 12.81 5.12
CA VAL A 446 -11.07 11.87 5.76
C VAL A 446 -11.05 12.09 7.26
N VAL A 447 -12.23 12.04 7.90
CA VAL A 447 -12.40 12.17 9.35
C VAL A 447 -13.02 10.88 9.90
N SER A 448 -12.49 10.41 11.01
CA SER A 448 -12.93 9.24 11.78
C SER A 448 -12.85 9.54 13.28
N GLY A 449 -13.32 8.62 14.13
CA GLY A 449 -13.37 8.82 15.58
C GLY A 449 -14.52 9.76 16.00
N ASP A 450 -14.34 10.47 17.11
CA ASP A 450 -15.33 11.44 17.60
C ASP A 450 -15.15 12.82 16.93
N PRO A 451 -16.04 13.25 16.03
CA PRO A 451 -15.92 14.54 15.37
C PRO A 451 -16.07 15.72 16.33
N GLU A 452 -16.63 15.56 17.53
CA GLU A 452 -16.82 16.67 18.49
C GLU A 452 -15.66 16.78 19.50
N SER A 453 -14.67 15.89 19.44
CA SER A 453 -13.51 15.93 20.33
C SER A 453 -12.68 17.20 20.13
N GLY A 454 -12.37 17.88 21.24
CA GLY A 454 -11.43 19.01 21.29
C GLY A 454 -9.97 18.61 21.02
N THR A 455 -9.67 17.32 20.96
CA THR A 455 -8.34 16.79 20.60
C THR A 455 -8.42 15.98 19.30
N ALA A 456 -7.54 16.29 18.36
CA ALA A 456 -7.44 15.63 17.07
C ALA A 456 -6.08 14.95 16.85
N LEU A 457 -6.10 13.72 16.33
CA LEU A 457 -4.95 13.05 15.74
C LEU A 457 -4.87 13.38 14.25
N LEU A 458 -3.73 13.85 13.78
CA LEU A 458 -3.43 14.07 12.37
C LEU A 458 -2.41 13.05 11.89
N CYS A 459 -2.80 12.20 10.95
CA CYS A 459 -1.97 11.11 10.44
C CYS A 459 -2.11 10.94 8.92
N TRP A 460 -1.29 10.10 8.29
CA TRP A 460 -1.37 9.80 6.85
C TRP A 460 -0.81 8.42 6.50
N GLY A 461 -1.15 7.91 5.31
CA GLY A 461 -0.71 6.58 4.86
C GLY A 461 -1.15 5.48 5.83
N SER A 462 -0.35 4.42 5.99
CA SER A 462 -0.73 3.24 6.77
C SER A 462 -0.96 3.49 8.27
N THR A 463 -0.45 4.61 8.82
CA THR A 463 -0.66 4.97 10.23
C THR A 463 -2.15 5.13 10.61
N LYS A 464 -3.04 5.28 9.61
CA LYS A 464 -4.50 5.22 9.77
C LYS A 464 -4.94 4.06 10.65
N GLY A 465 -4.42 2.84 10.39
CA GLY A 465 -4.90 1.64 11.07
C GLY A 465 -4.81 1.74 12.60
N ALA A 466 -3.68 2.22 13.10
CA ALA A 466 -3.50 2.44 14.54
C ALA A 466 -4.25 3.69 15.03
N CYS A 467 -4.24 4.79 14.27
CA CYS A 467 -4.87 6.04 14.68
C CYS A 467 -6.40 5.93 14.80
N ASP A 468 -7.07 5.29 13.84
CA ASP A 468 -8.53 5.09 13.86
C ASP A 468 -8.95 4.31 15.11
N GLU A 469 -8.22 3.25 15.45
CA GLU A 469 -8.54 2.41 16.61
C GLU A 469 -8.24 3.10 17.94
N VAL A 470 -7.12 3.83 18.04
CA VAL A 470 -6.79 4.60 19.25
C VAL A 470 -7.76 5.77 19.41
N GLY A 471 -8.11 6.47 18.34
CA GLY A 471 -9.10 7.54 18.33
C GLY A 471 -10.47 7.05 18.79
N ALA A 472 -10.93 5.92 18.25
CA ALA A 472 -12.18 5.29 18.70
C ALA A 472 -12.15 4.90 20.19
N ARG A 473 -11.01 4.40 20.69
CA ARG A 473 -10.86 3.96 22.09
C ARG A 473 -10.80 5.11 23.08
N LEU A 474 -10.17 6.22 22.71
CA LEU A 474 -10.00 7.39 23.57
C LEU A 474 -11.06 8.49 23.34
N GLY A 475 -11.96 8.31 22.36
CA GLY A 475 -12.94 9.32 21.98
C GLY A 475 -12.29 10.55 21.33
N LEU A 476 -11.25 10.36 20.52
CA LEU A 476 -10.55 11.44 19.82
C LEU A 476 -11.02 11.55 18.38
N ARG A 477 -10.90 12.75 17.82
CA ARG A 477 -11.04 12.98 16.38
C ARG A 477 -9.80 12.47 15.68
N VAL A 478 -9.95 11.82 14.53
CA VAL A 478 -8.84 11.42 13.65
C VAL A 478 -9.06 12.09 12.30
N VAL A 479 -8.07 12.84 11.83
CA VAL A 479 -8.13 13.61 10.59
C VAL A 479 -6.97 13.20 9.70
N ARG A 480 -7.26 12.94 8.41
CA ARG A 480 -6.28 12.36 7.51
C ARG A 480 -6.35 12.94 6.10
N PRO A 481 -5.36 13.73 5.65
CA PRO A 481 -5.23 14.08 4.25
C PRO A 481 -4.77 12.85 3.46
N VAL A 482 -5.54 12.48 2.43
CA VAL A 482 -5.20 11.41 1.49
C VAL A 482 -4.46 11.97 0.29
N VAL A 483 -4.87 13.16 -0.17
CA VAL A 483 -4.12 13.93 -1.18
C VAL A 483 -3.12 14.82 -0.45
N LEU A 484 -1.85 14.76 -0.85
CA LEU A 484 -0.75 15.53 -0.27
C LEU A 484 -0.27 16.64 -1.20
N THR A 485 -0.55 16.53 -2.49
CA THR A 485 -0.33 17.61 -3.47
C THR A 485 -1.37 17.48 -4.60
N PRO A 486 -2.13 18.55 -4.92
CA PRO A 486 -2.21 19.83 -4.22
C PRO A 486 -2.71 19.64 -2.77
N PHE A 487 -2.09 20.33 -1.82
CA PHE A 487 -2.38 20.11 -0.40
C PHE A 487 -3.78 20.67 -0.05
N PRO A 488 -4.67 19.87 0.55
CA PRO A 488 -6.08 20.24 0.75
C PRO A 488 -6.28 21.10 2.00
N ALA A 489 -5.62 22.26 2.06
CA ALA A 489 -5.57 23.11 3.25
C ALA A 489 -6.95 23.51 3.77
N ASP A 490 -7.89 23.86 2.87
CA ASP A 490 -9.22 24.31 3.26
C ASP A 490 -10.10 23.18 3.79
N GLN A 491 -10.05 21.99 3.16
CA GLN A 491 -10.73 20.81 3.70
C GLN A 491 -10.13 20.41 5.05
N LEU A 492 -8.80 20.45 5.18
CA LEU A 492 -8.11 20.09 6.42
C LEU A 492 -8.47 21.04 7.57
N LYS A 493 -8.49 22.36 7.33
CA LYS A 493 -8.91 23.36 8.32
C LYS A 493 -10.34 23.12 8.77
N ARG A 494 -11.27 22.91 7.84
CA ARG A 494 -12.68 22.58 8.15
C ARG A 494 -12.79 21.32 8.99
N SER A 495 -12.04 20.27 8.66
CA SER A 495 -12.02 19.02 9.44
C SER A 495 -11.43 19.17 10.85
N LEU A 496 -10.68 20.24 11.12
CA LEU A 496 -10.08 20.55 12.41
C LEU A 496 -10.87 21.62 13.19
N GLU A 497 -11.95 22.17 12.66
CA GLU A 497 -12.78 23.15 13.37
C GLU A 497 -13.29 22.58 14.70
N GLY A 498 -13.12 23.33 15.79
CA GLY A 498 -13.48 22.90 17.15
C GLY A 498 -12.47 21.99 17.85
N ALA A 499 -11.37 21.59 17.20
CA ALA A 499 -10.25 20.93 17.87
C ALA A 499 -9.27 21.98 18.41
N ASP A 500 -9.08 22.00 19.74
CA ASP A 500 -8.13 22.88 20.44
C ASP A 500 -6.70 22.30 20.46
N HIS A 501 -6.59 20.96 20.42
CA HIS A 501 -5.32 20.25 20.51
C HIS A 501 -5.08 19.38 19.28
N LEU A 502 -3.91 19.52 18.65
CA LEU A 502 -3.52 18.75 17.46
C LEU A 502 -2.26 17.93 17.74
N ILE A 503 -2.37 16.61 17.62
CA ILE A 503 -1.26 15.66 17.77
C ILE A 503 -1.00 15.01 16.41
N VAL A 504 0.20 15.19 15.87
CA VAL A 504 0.58 14.55 14.60
C VAL A 504 1.24 13.19 14.87
N VAL A 505 0.82 12.17 14.11
CA VAL A 505 1.37 10.80 14.17
C VAL A 505 1.98 10.44 12.82
N GLU A 506 3.28 10.14 12.78
CA GLU A 506 4.01 9.84 11.55
C GLU A 506 5.11 8.79 11.74
N GLU A 507 5.36 7.99 10.69
CA GLU A 507 6.46 7.02 10.63
C GLU A 507 7.73 7.60 9.97
N ASN A 508 8.14 8.80 10.41
CA ASN A 508 9.38 9.44 10.01
C ASN A 508 9.97 10.30 11.14
N ALA A 509 11.26 10.66 11.03
CA ALA A 509 11.99 11.37 12.07
C ALA A 509 11.77 12.89 12.11
N THR A 510 11.27 13.50 11.03
CA THR A 510 11.22 14.97 10.86
C THR A 510 9.81 15.54 10.86
N ALA A 511 8.77 14.70 10.96
CA ALA A 511 7.37 15.07 10.87
C ALA A 511 7.06 15.85 9.57
N GLN A 512 7.19 15.18 8.43
CA GLN A 512 7.04 15.80 7.11
C GLN A 512 5.62 16.31 6.87
N LEU A 513 4.59 15.57 7.30
CA LEU A 513 3.21 16.06 7.23
C LEU A 513 2.99 17.25 8.16
N ALA A 514 3.51 17.22 9.40
CA ALA A 514 3.41 18.37 10.30
C ALA A 514 4.07 19.63 9.70
N SER A 515 5.22 19.47 9.04
CA SER A 515 5.94 20.56 8.38
C SER A 515 5.15 21.11 7.19
N LEU A 516 4.53 20.24 6.38
CA LEU A 516 3.65 20.64 5.29
C LEU A 516 2.40 21.38 5.81
N ALA A 517 1.74 20.84 6.82
CA ALA A 517 0.57 21.46 7.44
C ALA A 517 0.88 22.86 8.01
N LEU A 518 2.07 23.02 8.60
CA LEU A 518 2.54 24.30 9.14
C LEU A 518 2.67 25.38 8.05
N LEU A 519 3.13 25.03 6.83
CA LEU A 519 3.19 25.96 5.70
C LEU A 519 1.82 26.53 5.32
N HIS A 520 0.74 25.83 5.68
CA HIS A 520 -0.65 26.25 5.44
C HIS A 520 -1.33 26.83 6.70
N GLY A 521 -0.56 27.09 7.76
CA GLY A 521 -1.03 27.71 9.00
C GLY A 521 -1.67 26.73 10.00
N ILE A 522 -1.38 25.44 9.88
CA ILE A 522 -1.89 24.39 10.78
C ILE A 522 -0.72 23.87 11.62
N ALA A 523 -0.63 24.36 12.85
CA ALA A 523 0.44 23.98 13.77
C ALA A 523 0.02 22.79 14.64
N ALA A 524 0.87 21.78 14.70
CA ALA A 524 0.73 20.67 15.64
C ALA A 524 1.33 21.04 16.99
N GLU A 525 0.64 20.73 18.08
CA GLU A 525 1.12 20.93 19.45
C GLU A 525 2.14 19.84 19.83
N LYS A 526 1.80 18.59 19.54
CA LYS A 526 2.62 17.42 19.86
C LYS A 526 2.85 16.57 18.60
N LYS A 527 3.95 15.83 18.59
CA LYS A 527 4.36 14.94 17.51
C LYS A 527 4.72 13.59 18.09
N ILE A 528 4.04 12.53 17.64
CA ILE A 528 4.33 11.15 17.98
C ILE A 528 4.96 10.51 16.75
N LEU A 529 6.28 10.30 16.82
CA LEU A 529 7.08 9.87 15.68
C LEU A 529 7.65 8.47 15.91
N ARG A 530 7.67 7.65 14.85
CA ARG A 530 8.35 6.35 14.83
C ARG A 530 9.22 6.23 13.59
N PHE A 531 10.42 5.70 13.75
CA PHE A 531 11.41 5.60 12.66
C PHE A 531 12.38 4.43 12.86
N ASP A 532 11.91 3.38 13.54
CA ASP A 532 12.66 2.14 13.82
C ASP A 532 12.43 1.04 12.75
N GLY A 533 11.73 1.37 11.66
CA GLY A 533 11.38 0.44 10.59
C GLY A 533 10.17 -0.47 10.90
N ARG A 534 9.48 -0.27 12.03
CA ARG A 534 8.26 -1.01 12.37
C ARG A 534 7.03 -0.09 12.32
N PRO A 535 5.86 -0.63 11.94
CA PRO A 535 4.65 0.15 11.97
C PRO A 535 4.24 0.45 13.42
N PHE A 536 3.46 1.50 13.63
CA PHE A 536 2.72 1.64 14.89
C PHE A 536 1.80 0.44 15.11
N THR A 537 1.89 -0.15 16.31
CA THR A 537 0.84 -1.05 16.78
C THR A 537 -0.22 -0.23 17.50
N GLN A 538 -1.44 -0.76 17.58
CA GLN A 538 -2.51 -0.12 18.34
C GLN A 538 -2.08 0.13 19.80
N ASP A 539 -1.43 -0.84 20.42
CA ASP A 539 -1.02 -0.77 21.83
C ASP A 539 0.08 0.28 22.05
N ASP A 540 1.11 0.30 21.20
CA ASP A 540 2.22 1.25 21.28
C ASP A 540 1.73 2.69 21.09
N LEU A 541 0.82 2.90 20.12
CA LEU A 541 0.29 4.23 19.84
C LEU A 541 -0.65 4.69 20.97
N LEU A 542 -1.46 3.78 21.53
CA LEU A 542 -2.35 4.10 22.63
C LEU A 542 -1.59 4.68 23.83
N GLU A 543 -0.52 4.01 24.26
CA GLU A 543 0.32 4.46 25.37
C GLU A 543 0.90 5.86 25.09
N LYS A 544 1.47 6.07 23.90
CA LYS A 544 2.04 7.36 23.50
C LYS A 544 1.01 8.48 23.41
N VAL A 545 -0.20 8.19 22.94
CA VAL A 545 -1.28 9.18 22.88
C VAL A 545 -1.77 9.51 24.29
N GLN A 546 -1.90 8.52 25.18
CA GLN A 546 -2.25 8.75 26.59
C GLN A 546 -1.23 9.65 27.30
N GLU A 547 0.07 9.41 27.08
CA GLU A 547 1.14 10.29 27.58
C GLU A 547 1.07 11.70 26.97
N ALA A 548 0.63 11.81 25.71
CA ALA A 548 0.53 13.08 25.01
C ALA A 548 -0.75 13.88 25.36
N ILE A 549 -1.80 13.27 25.92
CA ILE A 549 -3.00 14.01 26.38
C ILE A 549 -3.01 14.27 27.88
N ALA A 550 -2.16 13.58 28.64
CA ALA A 550 -1.84 13.91 30.02
C ALA A 550 -1.06 15.23 30.11
#